data_AF-A0A7S0M3J0-F1
#
_entry.id   AF-A0A7S0M3J0-F1
#
_cell.length_a   1.000
_cell.length_b   1.000
_cell.length_c   1.000
_cell.angle_alpha   90.00
_cell.angle_beta   90.00
_cell.angle_gamma   90.00
#
_symmetry.space_group_name_H-M   'P 1'
#
loop_
_entity.id
_entity.type
_entity.pdbx_description
1 polymer ?
#
loop_
_entity_poly.entity_id
_entity_poly.type
_entity_poly.pdbx_seq_one_letter_code
_entity_poly.pdbx_strand_id
1 'polypeptide(L)'
;MEEFKKMVHRLYNGKEGSALARSFMDFVPAEEPQGAATSEDMDALIIAHAKCQYALSQGHLKDAYKLRERCINLLLPSGRIGLISTATPFLLLLLKRFLLHLRDIALQADKEEEGRESQDGDSGLATACQGFLQRLWGTILQDDARNFVCMAIYTVGWQCAYKMNKTTVVYRWILPPYEYSLQDQVTASYWKGVVQFNKHNWMQAVPDLEFAFDHIPPRLFGHRRCVLWRLVTARPSL
;
A
#
# COMPACT_ATOMS: atom_id res chain seq x y z
N MET A 1 -7.93 24.00 19.10
CA MET A 1 -8.78 23.66 17.94
C MET A 1 -8.68 24.72 16.83
N GLU A 2 -8.76 26.01 17.16
CA GLU A 2 -8.54 27.14 16.24
C GLU A 2 -7.13 27.16 15.61
N GLU A 3 -6.08 26.89 16.37
CA GLU A 3 -4.71 26.85 15.81
C GLU A 3 -4.49 25.71 14.82
N PHE A 4 -5.16 24.58 15.02
CA PHE A 4 -5.11 23.44 14.10
C PHE A 4 -5.84 23.75 12.79
N LYS A 5 -6.99 24.45 12.86
CA LYS A 5 -7.68 24.98 11.66
C LYS A 5 -6.79 25.96 10.90
N LYS A 6 -6.07 26.86 11.60
CA LYS A 6 -5.10 27.79 10.99
C LYS A 6 -3.87 27.08 10.40
N MET A 7 -3.44 25.95 10.96
CA MET A 7 -2.35 25.13 10.42
C MET A 7 -2.78 24.39 9.14
N VAL A 8 -3.96 23.77 9.16
CA VAL A 8 -4.61 23.17 7.99
C VAL A 8 -4.77 24.24 6.90
N HIS A 9 -5.32 25.41 7.23
CA HIS A 9 -5.50 26.49 6.25
C HIS A 9 -4.17 26.98 5.63
N ARG A 10 -3.07 26.99 6.39
CA ARG A 10 -1.72 27.30 5.88
C ARG A 10 -1.15 26.21 4.96
N LEU A 11 -1.37 24.93 5.29
CA LEU A 11 -0.97 23.80 4.44
C LEU A 11 -1.77 23.72 3.12
N TYR A 12 -3.04 24.15 3.14
CA TYR A 12 -3.95 24.09 1.99
C TYR A 12 -4.00 25.38 1.14
N ASN A 13 -3.71 26.56 1.70
CA ASN A 13 -3.60 27.82 0.95
C ASN A 13 -2.18 28.16 0.47
N GLY A 14 -1.16 27.38 0.87
CA GLY A 14 0.10 27.37 0.13
C GLY A 14 -0.17 26.95 -1.31
N LYS A 15 0.46 27.62 -2.29
CA LYS A 15 0.14 27.55 -3.73
C LYS A 15 0.05 26.13 -4.34
N GLU A 16 0.47 25.08 -3.64
CA GLU A 16 0.41 23.68 -4.07
C GLU A 16 -0.76 22.87 -3.48
N GLY A 17 -1.33 23.27 -2.33
CA GLY A 17 -2.38 22.52 -1.63
C GLY A 17 -3.81 22.74 -2.18
N SER A 18 -4.04 23.86 -2.86
CA SER A 18 -5.37 24.25 -3.34
C SER A 18 -5.80 23.54 -4.64
N ALA A 19 -4.85 23.06 -5.44
CA ALA A 19 -5.13 22.32 -6.66
C ALA A 19 -5.63 20.90 -6.38
N LEU A 20 -5.07 20.23 -5.37
CA LEU A 20 -5.49 18.88 -4.98
C LEU A 20 -6.91 18.91 -4.38
N ALA A 21 -7.20 19.84 -3.46
CA ALA A 21 -8.51 19.99 -2.84
C ALA A 21 -9.62 20.43 -3.80
N ARG A 22 -9.32 21.28 -4.79
CA ARG A 22 -10.28 21.63 -5.85
C ARG A 22 -10.51 20.46 -6.82
N SER A 23 -9.43 19.76 -7.19
CA SER A 23 -9.51 18.48 -7.91
C SER A 23 -10.26 17.38 -7.13
N PHE A 24 -10.48 17.51 -5.83
CA PHE A 24 -11.27 16.54 -5.03
C PHE A 24 -12.78 16.82 -5.10
N MET A 25 -13.18 18.10 -5.19
CA MET A 25 -14.59 18.52 -5.21
C MET A 25 -15.22 18.37 -6.60
N ASP A 26 -14.43 18.50 -7.67
CA ASP A 26 -14.93 18.48 -9.06
C ASP A 26 -15.29 17.08 -9.59
N PHE A 27 -15.05 16.00 -8.82
CA PHE A 27 -15.34 14.60 -9.22
C PHE A 27 -16.41 13.92 -8.36
N VAL A 28 -17.12 14.66 -7.50
CA VAL A 28 -18.28 14.11 -6.77
C VAL A 28 -19.50 14.18 -7.71
N PRO A 29 -20.09 13.04 -8.14
CA PRO A 29 -21.27 13.06 -9.00
C PRO A 29 -22.43 13.77 -8.29
N ALA A 30 -23.24 14.53 -9.04
CA ALA A 30 -24.40 15.26 -8.53
C ALA A 30 -25.57 14.36 -8.08
N GLU A 31 -25.49 13.05 -8.33
CA GLU A 31 -26.46 12.07 -7.87
C GLU A 31 -25.81 11.17 -6.84
N GLU A 32 -26.28 11.24 -5.59
CA GLU A 32 -25.84 10.38 -4.50
C GLU A 32 -26.37 8.95 -4.74
N PRO A 33 -25.51 7.95 -5.03
CA PRO A 33 -25.93 6.57 -4.88
C PRO A 33 -26.25 6.33 -3.40
N GLN A 34 -27.33 5.60 -3.12
CA GLN A 34 -27.68 5.20 -1.76
C GLN A 34 -26.49 4.46 -1.12
N GLY A 35 -25.85 5.09 -0.13
CA GLY A 35 -24.61 4.62 0.50
C GLY A 35 -23.34 5.37 0.12
N ALA A 36 -23.43 6.51 -0.57
CA ALA A 36 -22.31 7.39 -0.88
C ALA A 36 -21.53 7.81 0.37
N ALA A 37 -20.20 7.86 0.25
CA ALA A 37 -19.35 8.38 1.30
C ALA A 37 -19.71 9.83 1.63
N THR A 38 -19.79 10.13 2.92
CA THR A 38 -20.26 11.44 3.38
C THR A 38 -19.15 12.48 3.26
N SER A 39 -19.52 13.77 3.16
CA SER A 39 -18.56 14.88 3.30
C SER A 39 -17.71 14.75 4.58
N GLU A 40 -18.29 14.17 5.64
CA GLU A 40 -17.62 13.92 6.91
C GLU A 40 -16.49 12.88 6.81
N ASP A 41 -16.66 11.84 6.00
CA ASP A 41 -15.63 10.81 5.78
C ASP A 41 -14.41 11.37 5.04
N MET A 42 -14.65 12.28 4.08
CA MET A 42 -13.59 13.00 3.38
C MET A 42 -12.85 13.96 4.30
N ASP A 43 -13.56 14.74 5.13
CA ASP A 43 -12.95 15.62 6.11
C ASP A 43 -12.12 14.83 7.14
N ALA A 44 -12.66 13.71 7.62
CA ALA A 44 -11.94 12.81 8.52
C ALA A 44 -10.66 12.27 7.88
N LEU A 45 -10.71 11.93 6.59
CA LEU A 45 -9.55 11.45 5.84
C LEU A 45 -8.47 12.53 5.71
N ILE A 46 -8.87 13.74 5.33
CA ILE A 46 -8.00 14.92 5.20
C ILE A 46 -7.32 15.23 6.54
N ILE A 47 -8.09 15.27 7.63
CA ILE A 47 -7.59 15.54 8.98
C ILE A 47 -6.61 14.43 9.42
N ALA A 48 -6.95 13.16 9.21
CA ALA A 48 -6.07 12.04 9.56
C ALA A 48 -4.77 12.09 8.75
N HIS A 49 -4.84 12.42 7.46
CA HIS A 49 -3.67 12.57 6.61
C HIS A 49 -2.76 13.70 7.10
N ALA A 50 -3.31 14.89 7.37
CA ALA A 50 -2.56 16.04 7.85
C ALA A 50 -1.87 15.74 9.20
N LYS A 51 -2.58 15.09 10.13
CA LYS A 51 -1.99 14.64 11.40
C LYS A 51 -0.86 13.63 11.19
N CYS A 52 -1.02 12.70 10.24
CA CYS A 52 0.04 11.74 9.91
C CYS A 52 1.30 12.45 9.40
N GLN A 53 1.16 13.42 8.49
CA GLN A 53 2.31 14.21 8.00
C GLN A 53 2.97 15.00 9.12
N TYR A 54 2.18 15.61 10.01
CA TYR A 54 2.70 16.30 11.17
C TYR A 54 3.49 15.36 12.08
N ALA A 55 2.92 14.21 12.45
CA ALA A 55 3.61 13.21 13.27
C ALA A 55 4.96 12.77 12.65
N LEU A 56 5.00 12.56 11.33
CA LEU A 56 6.24 12.25 10.61
C LEU A 56 7.27 13.37 10.69
N SER A 57 6.85 14.62 10.54
CA SER A 57 7.75 15.78 10.67
C SER A 57 8.38 15.91 12.07
N GLN A 58 7.72 15.35 13.09
CA GLN A 58 8.20 15.31 14.47
C GLN A 58 8.97 14.02 14.81
N GLY A 59 9.12 13.08 13.85
CA GLY A 59 9.74 11.78 14.11
C GLY A 59 8.88 10.81 14.92
N HIS A 60 7.58 11.08 15.10
CA HIS A 60 6.66 10.24 15.87
C HIS A 60 6.12 9.09 15.01
N LEU A 61 6.96 8.08 14.72
CA LEU A 61 6.63 7.02 13.76
C LEU A 61 5.47 6.13 14.18
N LYS A 62 5.36 5.77 15.47
CA LYS A 62 4.22 4.96 15.98
C LYS A 62 2.87 5.66 15.80
N ASP A 63 2.82 6.96 16.05
CA ASP A 63 1.62 7.77 15.85
C ASP A 63 1.29 7.94 14.37
N ALA A 64 2.32 8.22 13.56
CA ALA A 64 2.18 8.31 12.12
C ALA A 64 1.63 7.02 11.51
N TYR A 65 2.09 5.85 12.00
CA TYR A 65 1.62 4.53 11.59
C TYR A 65 0.13 4.37 11.88
N LYS A 66 -0.31 4.60 13.13
CA LYS A 66 -1.73 4.50 13.52
C LYS A 66 -2.63 5.46 12.71
N LEU A 67 -2.16 6.69 12.47
CA LEU A 67 -2.88 7.67 11.67
C LEU A 67 -2.97 7.25 10.20
N ARG A 68 -1.94 6.56 9.67
CA ARG A 68 -1.95 6.02 8.32
C ARG A 68 -2.90 4.84 8.18
N GLU A 69 -2.92 3.92 9.15
CA GLU A 69 -3.94 2.85 9.21
C GLU A 69 -5.35 3.44 9.20
N ARG A 70 -5.59 4.49 9.99
CA ARG A 70 -6.87 5.20 10.00
C ARG A 70 -7.24 5.76 8.64
N CYS A 71 -6.30 6.37 7.90
CA CYS A 71 -6.55 6.85 6.54
C CYS A 71 -7.00 5.70 5.62
N ILE A 72 -6.37 4.54 5.73
CA ILE A 72 -6.70 3.37 4.90
C ILE A 72 -8.08 2.81 5.27
N ASN A 73 -8.40 2.75 6.57
CA ASN A 73 -9.72 2.31 7.03
C ASN A 73 -10.84 3.29 6.66
N LEU A 74 -10.55 4.58 6.47
CA LEU A 74 -11.54 5.54 5.95
C LEU A 74 -11.74 5.36 4.44
N LEU A 75 -10.69 5.01 3.69
CA LEU A 75 -10.81 4.68 2.27
C LEU A 75 -11.52 3.34 2.03
N LEU A 76 -11.28 2.37 2.91
CA LEU A 76 -11.79 1.00 2.87
C LEU A 76 -12.36 0.55 4.23
N PRO A 77 -13.49 1.13 4.67
CA PRO A 77 -14.11 0.72 5.92
C PRO A 77 -14.54 -0.75 5.85
N SER A 78 -14.16 -1.53 6.85
CA SER A 78 -14.62 -2.90 6.99
C SER A 78 -16.15 -2.95 7.10
N GLY A 79 -16.81 -3.73 6.24
CA GLY A 79 -18.25 -3.98 6.32
C GLY A 79 -19.18 -2.83 5.87
N ARG A 80 -18.67 -1.76 5.24
CA ARG A 80 -19.50 -0.70 4.64
C ARG A 80 -18.97 -0.27 3.28
N ILE A 81 -19.86 0.20 2.40
CA ILE A 81 -19.51 0.91 1.17
C ILE A 81 -18.49 2.02 1.51
N GLY A 82 -17.24 1.83 1.10
CA GLY A 82 -16.16 2.78 1.38
C GLY A 82 -16.18 3.99 0.47
N LEU A 83 -15.31 4.97 0.75
CA LEU A 83 -14.98 6.04 -0.21
C LEU A 83 -14.61 5.48 -1.59
N ILE A 84 -14.03 4.28 -1.60
CA ILE A 84 -13.60 3.58 -2.81
C ILE A 84 -14.75 2.86 -3.56
N SER A 85 -15.97 2.84 -3.05
CA SER A 85 -17.11 2.12 -3.65
C SER A 85 -17.46 2.48 -5.10
N THR A 86 -17.06 3.64 -5.59
CA THR A 86 -17.40 4.14 -6.92
C THR A 86 -16.27 4.01 -7.95
N ALA A 87 -15.27 3.17 -7.70
CA ALA A 87 -14.16 2.92 -8.62
C ALA A 87 -13.41 4.20 -9.04
N THR A 88 -13.36 5.23 -8.20
CA THR A 88 -12.64 6.48 -8.50
C THR A 88 -11.15 6.20 -8.66
N PRO A 89 -10.56 6.28 -9.87
CA PRO A 89 -9.18 5.86 -10.13
C PRO A 89 -8.15 6.59 -9.24
N PHE A 90 -8.46 7.83 -8.88
CA PHE A 90 -7.65 8.62 -7.96
C PHE A 90 -7.57 8.01 -6.54
N LEU A 91 -8.69 7.53 -5.98
CA LEU A 91 -8.71 6.99 -4.61
C LEU A 91 -7.94 5.67 -4.52
N LEU A 92 -7.88 4.92 -5.63
CA LEU A 92 -7.03 3.73 -5.74
C LEU A 92 -5.54 4.05 -5.71
N LEU A 93 -5.13 5.08 -6.44
CA LEU A 93 -3.75 5.57 -6.39
C LEU A 93 -3.40 6.06 -4.98
N LEU A 94 -4.32 6.77 -4.33
CA LEU A 94 -4.16 7.25 -2.97
C LEU A 94 -4.01 6.10 -1.98
N LEU A 95 -4.86 5.08 -2.08
CA LEU A 95 -4.78 3.88 -1.26
C LEU A 95 -3.44 3.15 -1.46
N LYS A 96 -3.03 2.88 -2.71
CA LYS A 96 -1.75 2.22 -3.00
C LYS A 96 -0.59 3.00 -2.37
N ARG A 97 -0.62 4.34 -2.47
CA ARG A 97 0.37 5.20 -1.83
C ARG A 97 0.33 5.11 -0.30
N PHE A 98 -0.85 5.05 0.30
CA PHE A 98 -0.98 4.92 1.75
C PHE A 98 -0.51 3.56 2.26
N LEU A 99 -0.80 2.48 1.55
CA LEU A 99 -0.31 1.13 1.87
C LEU A 99 1.22 1.07 1.80
N LEU A 100 1.83 1.63 0.75
CA LEU A 100 3.28 1.73 0.62
C LEU A 100 3.89 2.57 1.76
N HIS A 101 3.28 3.71 2.07
CA HIS A 101 3.76 4.58 3.13
C HIS A 101 3.61 3.95 4.51
N LEU A 102 2.51 3.24 4.76
CA LEU A 102 2.30 2.49 6.01
C LEU A 102 3.44 1.50 6.24
N ARG A 103 3.81 0.74 5.20
CA ARG A 103 4.96 -0.16 5.25
C ARG A 103 6.24 0.59 5.56
N ASP A 104 6.51 1.69 4.87
CA ASP A 104 7.77 2.42 5.02
C ASP A 104 7.91 2.99 6.44
N ILE A 105 6.83 3.54 7.01
CA ILE A 105 6.78 3.98 8.41
C ILE A 105 7.06 2.81 9.35
N ALA A 106 6.43 1.66 9.12
CA ALA A 106 6.60 0.46 9.94
C ALA A 106 8.05 -0.04 9.94
N LEU A 107 8.66 -0.15 8.75
CA LEU A 107 10.04 -0.58 8.61
C LEU A 107 11.04 0.43 9.17
N GLN A 108 10.73 1.72 9.10
CA GLN A 108 11.57 2.76 9.70
C GLN A 108 11.51 2.70 11.23
N ALA A 109 10.31 2.54 11.80
CA ALA A 109 10.15 2.44 13.24
C ALA A 109 10.90 1.25 13.83
N ASP A 110 10.79 0.07 13.20
CA ASP A 110 11.48 -1.13 13.67
C ASP A 110 13.01 -0.96 13.63
N LYS A 111 13.55 -0.29 12.59
CA LYS A 111 14.98 0.02 12.53
C LYS A 111 15.45 1.00 13.62
N GLU A 112 14.63 1.99 13.95
CA GLU A 112 14.93 2.95 15.03
C GLU A 112 14.88 2.28 16.41
N GLU A 113 14.06 1.24 16.57
CA GLU A 113 13.99 0.43 17.79
C GLU A 113 15.12 -0.60 17.88
N GLU A 114 15.51 -1.27 16.78
CA GLU A 114 16.66 -2.19 16.77
C GLU A 114 17.98 -1.50 17.17
N GLY A 115 18.10 -0.20 16.91
CA GLY A 115 19.25 0.61 17.35
C GLY A 115 19.23 1.00 18.83
N ARG A 116 18.16 0.70 19.57
CA ARG A 116 17.97 1.00 21.00
C ARG A 116 17.62 -0.31 21.69
N GLU A 117 18.61 -1.00 22.27
CA GLU A 117 18.48 -2.30 22.97
C GLU A 117 17.07 -2.51 23.58
N SER A 118 16.20 -3.24 22.86
CA SER A 118 14.78 -3.33 23.20
C SER A 118 14.58 -4.38 24.30
N GLN A 119 14.19 -3.96 25.49
CA GLN A 119 13.86 -4.82 26.64
C GLN A 119 12.42 -5.37 26.61
N ASP A 120 11.55 -4.87 25.75
CA ASP A 120 10.17 -5.34 25.64
C ASP A 120 9.98 -6.16 24.35
N GLY A 121 9.50 -7.39 24.51
CA GLY A 121 9.19 -8.33 23.42
C GLY A 121 7.97 -7.93 22.57
N ASP A 122 7.76 -6.63 22.36
CA ASP A 122 6.67 -6.10 21.55
C ASP A 122 6.96 -6.44 20.08
N SER A 123 5.99 -7.06 19.40
CA SER A 123 6.15 -7.40 17.99
C SER A 123 6.24 -6.11 17.17
N GLY A 124 7.37 -5.86 16.50
CA GLY A 124 7.63 -4.64 15.73
C GLY A 124 6.49 -4.25 14.76
N LEU A 125 6.40 -2.96 14.45
CA LEU A 125 5.40 -2.37 13.56
C LEU A 125 5.37 -3.03 12.18
N ALA A 126 6.47 -3.59 11.67
CA ALA A 126 6.43 -4.34 10.41
C ALA A 126 5.53 -5.58 10.52
N THR A 127 5.55 -6.26 11.68
CA THR A 127 4.64 -7.39 11.97
C THR A 127 3.21 -6.92 12.09
N ALA A 128 2.97 -5.78 12.75
CA ALA A 128 1.65 -5.15 12.80
C ALA A 128 1.12 -4.80 11.40
N CYS A 129 1.98 -4.28 10.53
CA CYS A 129 1.67 -3.94 9.13
C CYS A 129 1.26 -5.18 8.34
N GLN A 130 2.00 -6.29 8.46
CA GLN A 130 1.64 -7.54 7.80
C GLN A 130 0.30 -8.09 8.30
N GLY A 131 0.04 -8.01 9.62
CA GLY A 131 -1.26 -8.37 10.20
C GLY A 131 -2.40 -7.49 9.73
N PHE A 132 -2.17 -6.18 9.56
CA PHE A 132 -3.14 -5.25 9.00
C PHE A 132 -3.49 -5.57 7.55
N LEU A 133 -2.47 -5.80 6.70
CA LEU A 133 -2.69 -6.18 5.30
C LEU A 133 -3.45 -7.52 5.18
N GLN A 134 -3.17 -8.50 6.05
CA GLN A 134 -3.92 -9.76 6.09
C GLN A 134 -5.40 -9.56 6.42
N ARG A 135 -5.72 -8.65 7.35
CA ARG A 135 -7.12 -8.32 7.69
C ARG A 135 -7.81 -7.66 6.50
N LEU A 136 -7.17 -6.67 5.87
CA LEU A 136 -7.70 -6.01 4.68
C LEU A 136 -7.94 -7.00 3.53
N TRP A 137 -6.99 -7.91 3.31
CA TRP A 137 -7.13 -8.97 2.31
C TRP A 137 -8.36 -9.85 2.56
N GLY A 138 -8.55 -10.30 3.81
CA GLY A 138 -9.71 -11.10 4.18
C GLY A 138 -11.05 -10.37 4.03
N THR A 139 -11.08 -9.05 4.28
CA THR A 139 -12.29 -8.24 4.09
C THR A 139 -12.63 -8.05 2.60
N ILE A 140 -11.64 -7.84 1.74
CA ILE A 140 -11.90 -7.54 0.32
C ILE A 140 -12.32 -8.76 -0.46
N LEU A 141 -11.80 -9.95 -0.14
CA LEU A 141 -12.26 -11.20 -0.78
C LEU A 141 -13.74 -11.51 -0.52
N GLN A 142 -14.36 -10.86 0.45
CA GLN A 142 -15.79 -11.02 0.75
C GLN A 142 -16.66 -9.96 0.06
N ASP A 143 -16.07 -9.00 -0.66
CA ASP A 143 -16.78 -7.86 -1.24
C ASP A 143 -16.40 -7.68 -2.72
N ASP A 144 -17.28 -8.17 -3.61
CA ASP A 144 -17.03 -8.19 -5.04
C ASP A 144 -16.83 -6.78 -5.65
N ALA A 145 -17.36 -5.75 -5.00
CA ALA A 145 -17.24 -4.37 -5.44
C ALA A 145 -15.85 -3.78 -5.16
N ARG A 146 -14.98 -4.45 -4.38
CA ARG A 146 -13.64 -3.95 -4.01
C ARG A 146 -12.49 -4.71 -4.64
N ASN A 147 -12.79 -5.62 -5.55
CA ASN A 147 -11.85 -6.52 -6.18
C ASN A 147 -10.69 -5.84 -6.94
N PHE A 148 -10.92 -4.63 -7.43
CA PHE A 148 -9.88 -3.82 -8.08
C PHE A 148 -8.76 -3.36 -7.10
N VAL A 149 -9.01 -3.42 -5.78
CA VAL A 149 -8.03 -3.12 -4.73
C VAL A 149 -7.08 -4.30 -4.46
N CYS A 150 -7.51 -5.53 -4.77
CA CYS A 150 -6.78 -6.76 -4.47
C CYS A 150 -5.32 -6.67 -4.91
N MET A 151 -5.08 -6.21 -6.13
CA MET A 151 -3.73 -6.12 -6.69
C MET A 151 -2.81 -5.17 -5.92
N ALA A 152 -3.34 -4.05 -5.41
CA ALA A 152 -2.55 -3.10 -4.62
C ALA A 152 -2.12 -3.73 -3.28
N ILE A 153 -3.06 -4.35 -2.57
CA ILE A 153 -2.75 -5.03 -1.29
C ILE A 153 -1.84 -6.21 -1.51
N TYR A 154 -2.10 -7.02 -2.53
CA TYR A 154 -1.29 -8.17 -2.89
C TYR A 154 0.16 -7.78 -3.13
N THR A 155 0.36 -6.76 -3.97
CA THR A 155 1.69 -6.26 -4.31
C THR A 155 2.42 -5.69 -3.10
N VAL A 156 1.74 -4.88 -2.26
CA VAL A 156 2.34 -4.32 -1.04
C VAL A 156 2.64 -5.43 -0.02
N GLY A 157 1.79 -6.44 0.09
CA GLY A 157 2.02 -7.61 0.93
C GLY A 157 3.31 -8.34 0.58
N TRP A 158 3.55 -8.63 -0.70
CA TRP A 158 4.82 -9.24 -1.13
C TRP A 158 6.02 -8.33 -0.86
N GLN A 159 5.88 -7.01 -0.99
CA GLN A 159 6.93 -6.06 -0.63
C GLN A 159 7.24 -6.07 0.87
N CYS A 160 6.22 -6.14 1.73
CA CYS A 160 6.39 -6.31 3.18
C CYS A 160 7.08 -7.63 3.49
N ALA A 161 6.63 -8.73 2.88
CA ALA A 161 7.19 -10.06 3.09
C ALA A 161 8.68 -10.15 2.71
N TYR A 162 9.08 -9.49 1.61
CA TYR A 162 10.48 -9.36 1.22
C TYR A 162 11.30 -8.65 2.29
N LYS A 163 10.83 -7.50 2.77
CA LYS A 163 11.56 -6.67 3.73
C LYS A 163 11.68 -7.33 5.10
N MET A 164 10.66 -8.07 5.52
CA MET A 164 10.64 -8.78 6.80
C MET A 164 11.30 -10.16 6.74
N ASN A 165 11.69 -10.63 5.55
CA ASN A 165 12.11 -12.01 5.29
C ASN A 165 11.08 -13.07 5.77
N LYS A 166 9.78 -12.73 5.80
CA LYS A 166 8.68 -13.55 6.32
C LYS A 166 7.53 -13.62 5.31
N THR A 167 7.19 -14.82 4.85
CA THR A 167 6.18 -15.02 3.79
C THR A 167 4.93 -15.75 4.25
N THR A 168 4.89 -16.16 5.51
CA THR A 168 3.89 -17.08 6.07
C THR A 168 2.46 -16.58 5.82
N VAL A 169 2.28 -15.26 5.81
CA VAL A 169 0.99 -14.60 5.64
C VAL A 169 0.59 -14.51 4.16
N VAL A 170 1.49 -14.02 3.29
CA VAL A 170 1.14 -13.70 1.88
C VAL A 170 1.17 -14.90 0.95
N TYR A 171 1.85 -16.00 1.32
CA TYR A 171 1.92 -17.20 0.47
C TYR A 171 0.55 -17.85 0.24
N ARG A 172 -0.42 -17.62 1.14
CA ARG A 172 -1.79 -18.12 1.03
C ARG A 172 -2.71 -17.20 0.24
N TRP A 173 -2.22 -16.06 -0.23
CA TRP A 173 -3.05 -15.12 -0.97
C TRP A 173 -3.15 -15.58 -2.42
N ILE A 174 -4.37 -15.86 -2.84
CA ILE A 174 -4.70 -16.21 -4.22
C ILE A 174 -5.35 -14.98 -4.83
N LEU A 175 -4.69 -14.37 -5.83
CA LEU A 175 -5.31 -13.30 -6.59
C LEU A 175 -6.54 -13.88 -7.30
N PRO A 176 -7.72 -13.26 -7.12
CA PRO A 176 -8.87 -13.61 -7.93
C PRO A 176 -8.60 -13.40 -9.43
N PRO A 177 -9.29 -14.13 -10.33
CA PRO A 177 -9.01 -14.11 -11.76
C PRO A 177 -9.63 -12.89 -12.47
N TYR A 178 -9.29 -11.67 -12.05
CA TYR A 178 -9.74 -10.43 -12.69
C TYR A 178 -8.74 -9.92 -13.73
N GLU A 179 -9.22 -9.08 -14.64
CA GLU A 179 -8.37 -8.36 -15.57
C GLU A 179 -7.62 -7.23 -14.85
N TYR A 180 -6.37 -7.51 -14.48
CA TYR A 180 -5.47 -6.52 -13.91
C TYR A 180 -4.63 -5.86 -15.01
N SER A 181 -4.19 -4.62 -14.79
CA SER A 181 -3.26 -3.98 -15.72
C SER A 181 -1.97 -4.80 -15.83
N LEU A 182 -1.40 -4.90 -17.04
CA LEU A 182 -0.15 -5.64 -17.26
C LEU A 182 0.98 -5.11 -16.35
N GLN A 183 1.02 -3.79 -16.14
CA GLN A 183 1.99 -3.17 -15.26
C GLN A 183 1.89 -3.67 -13.81
N ASP A 184 0.69 -3.79 -13.27
CA ASP A 184 0.51 -4.30 -11.91
C ASP A 184 0.81 -5.79 -11.82
N GLN A 185 0.41 -6.59 -12.82
CA GLN A 185 0.77 -8.01 -12.90
C GLN A 185 2.30 -8.19 -12.90
N VAL A 186 3.02 -7.44 -13.73
CA VAL A 186 4.49 -7.45 -13.78
C VAL A 186 5.09 -7.10 -12.42
N THR A 187 4.55 -6.09 -11.75
CA THR A 187 5.04 -5.65 -10.44
C THR A 187 4.80 -6.73 -9.37
N ALA A 188 3.61 -7.33 -9.36
CA ALA A 188 3.26 -8.40 -8.43
C ALA A 188 4.14 -9.63 -8.64
N SER A 189 4.29 -10.09 -9.89
CA SER A 189 5.13 -11.23 -10.24
C SER A 189 6.59 -10.97 -9.88
N TYR A 190 7.12 -9.77 -10.14
CA TYR A 190 8.46 -9.40 -9.71
C TYR A 190 8.65 -9.59 -8.19
N TRP A 191 7.78 -9.02 -7.37
CA TRP A 191 7.94 -9.09 -5.91
C TRP A 191 7.73 -10.50 -5.36
N LYS A 192 6.76 -11.24 -5.88
CA LYS A 192 6.55 -12.65 -5.55
C LYS A 192 7.78 -13.49 -5.89
N GLY A 193 8.31 -13.34 -7.10
CA GLY A 193 9.50 -14.04 -7.57
C GLY A 193 10.75 -13.69 -6.74
N VAL A 194 10.97 -12.42 -6.42
CA VAL A 194 12.09 -11.96 -5.57
C VAL A 194 12.02 -12.58 -4.17
N VAL A 195 10.82 -12.67 -3.60
CA VAL A 195 10.62 -13.29 -2.29
C VAL A 195 10.94 -14.78 -2.32
N GLN A 196 10.50 -15.50 -3.35
CA GLN A 196 10.83 -16.92 -3.52
C GLN A 196 12.32 -17.13 -3.78
N PHE A 197 12.93 -16.26 -4.57
CA PHE A 197 14.37 -16.28 -4.85
C PHE A 197 15.19 -16.18 -3.55
N ASN A 198 14.88 -15.21 -2.68
CA ASN A 198 15.55 -15.03 -1.40
C ASN A 198 15.39 -16.23 -0.46
N LYS A 199 14.31 -17.01 -0.63
CA LYS A 199 14.07 -18.24 0.12
C LYS A 199 14.72 -19.47 -0.48
N HIS A 200 15.49 -19.31 -1.55
CA HIS A 200 16.08 -20.39 -2.32
C HIS A 200 15.03 -21.33 -2.95
N ASN A 201 13.79 -20.87 -3.11
CA ASN A 201 12.72 -21.61 -3.80
C ASN A 201 12.77 -21.33 -5.31
N TRP A 202 13.86 -21.71 -5.97
CA TRP A 202 14.16 -21.26 -7.34
C TRP A 202 13.09 -21.72 -8.34
N MET A 203 12.60 -22.96 -8.19
CA MET A 203 11.52 -23.49 -9.02
C MET A 203 10.24 -22.64 -8.97
N GLN A 204 9.94 -22.01 -7.83
CA GLN A 204 8.78 -21.11 -7.71
C GLN A 204 9.12 -19.68 -8.14
N ALA A 205 10.38 -19.25 -7.96
CA ALA A 205 10.82 -17.90 -8.32
C ALA A 205 10.89 -17.67 -9.83
N VAL A 206 11.38 -18.65 -10.59
CA VAL A 206 11.64 -18.56 -12.03
C VAL A 206 10.40 -18.14 -12.83
N PRO A 207 9.24 -18.81 -12.76
CA PRO A 207 8.09 -18.44 -13.61
C PRO A 207 7.59 -17.00 -13.34
N ASP A 208 7.61 -16.56 -12.08
CA ASP A 208 7.21 -15.19 -11.72
C ASP A 208 8.23 -14.14 -12.20
N LEU A 209 9.53 -14.45 -12.13
CA LEU A 209 10.60 -13.58 -12.61
C LEU A 209 10.69 -13.54 -14.15
N GLU A 210 10.47 -14.65 -14.85
CA GLU A 210 10.43 -14.73 -16.32
C GLU A 210 9.27 -13.88 -16.85
N PHE A 211 8.07 -14.07 -16.30
CA PHE A 211 6.91 -13.24 -16.65
C PHE A 211 7.21 -11.74 -16.47
N ALA A 212 7.83 -11.36 -15.35
CA ALA A 212 8.21 -9.96 -15.12
C ALA A 212 9.23 -9.48 -16.15
N PHE A 213 10.27 -10.25 -16.45
CA PHE A 213 11.30 -9.87 -17.42
C PHE A 213 10.75 -9.66 -18.83
N ASP A 214 9.89 -10.56 -19.29
CA ASP A 214 9.32 -10.54 -20.64
C ASP A 214 8.44 -9.31 -20.87
N HIS A 215 7.73 -8.86 -19.83
CA HIS A 215 6.74 -7.80 -19.93
C HIS A 215 7.21 -6.44 -19.39
N ILE A 216 8.41 -6.32 -18.80
CA ILE A 216 9.01 -5.01 -18.51
C ILE A 216 9.41 -4.34 -19.84
N PRO A 217 8.91 -3.13 -20.15
CA PRO A 217 9.27 -2.40 -21.37
C PRO A 217 10.79 -2.28 -21.56
N PRO A 218 11.33 -2.46 -22.79
CA PRO A 218 12.78 -2.39 -23.05
C PRO A 218 13.45 -1.10 -22.55
N ARG A 219 12.72 0.03 -22.60
CA ARG A 219 13.19 1.33 -22.09
C ARG A 219 13.53 1.35 -20.59
N LEU A 220 13.03 0.39 -19.80
CA LEU A 220 13.28 0.27 -18.37
C LEU A 220 14.45 -0.67 -18.07
N PHE A 221 15.61 -0.41 -18.69
CA PHE A 221 16.81 -1.27 -18.62
C PHE A 221 17.24 -1.60 -17.18
N GLY A 222 17.17 -0.64 -16.27
CA GLY A 222 17.50 -0.86 -14.85
C GLY A 222 16.63 -1.94 -14.20
N HIS A 223 15.31 -1.88 -14.40
CA HIS A 223 14.39 -2.88 -13.89
C HIS A 223 14.64 -4.25 -14.53
N ARG A 224 14.81 -4.31 -15.86
CA ARG A 224 15.12 -5.57 -16.57
C ARG A 224 16.40 -6.21 -16.03
N ARG A 225 17.46 -5.43 -15.82
CA ARG A 225 18.73 -5.90 -15.26
C ARG A 225 18.55 -6.46 -13.85
N CYS A 226 17.74 -5.83 -13.00
CA CYS A 226 17.44 -6.32 -11.66
C CYS A 226 16.75 -7.70 -11.67
N VAL A 227 15.87 -7.94 -12.64
CA VAL A 227 15.21 -9.26 -12.81
C VAL A 227 16.19 -10.27 -13.37
N LEU A 228 16.92 -9.90 -14.44
CA LEU A 228 17.86 -10.78 -15.14
C LEU A 228 18.92 -11.37 -14.22
N TRP A 229 19.52 -10.56 -13.34
CA TRP A 229 20.53 -11.06 -12.40
C TRP A 229 20.00 -12.20 -11.51
N ARG A 230 18.74 -12.12 -11.09
CA ARG A 230 18.09 -13.19 -10.31
C ARG A 230 17.76 -14.39 -11.17
N LEU A 231 17.30 -14.19 -12.40
CA LEU A 231 16.98 -15.26 -13.33
C LEU A 231 18.21 -16.11 -13.67
N VAL A 232 19.33 -15.48 -14.01
CA VAL A 232 20.60 -16.18 -14.32
C VAL A 232 21.07 -17.01 -13.12
N THR A 233 20.88 -16.49 -11.90
CA THR A 233 21.25 -17.22 -10.68
C THR A 233 20.31 -18.39 -10.39
N ALA A 234 18.99 -18.18 -10.56
CA ALA A 234 17.98 -19.20 -10.31
C ALA A 234 17.95 -20.30 -11.38
N ARG A 235 18.45 -19.99 -12.58
CA ARG A 235 18.52 -20.89 -13.73
C ARG A 235 19.90 -20.76 -14.38
N PRO A 236 20.92 -21.49 -13.86
CA PRO A 236 22.29 -21.42 -14.39
C PRO A 236 22.45 -21.90 -15.84
N SER A 237 21.40 -22.47 -16.44
CA SER A 237 21.35 -22.94 -17.82
C SER A 237 20.83 -21.90 -18.83
N LEU A 238 20.53 -20.67 -18.40
CA LEU A 238 20.30 -19.49 -19.25
C LEU A 238 21.63 -18.81 -19.60
#